data_AF-A0A2D9Y4W1-F1
#
_entry.id   AF-A0A2D9Y4W1-F1
#
_cell.length_a   1.000
_cell.length_b   1.000
_cell.length_c   1.000
_cell.angle_alpha   90.00
_cell.angle_beta   90.00
_cell.angle_gamma   90.00
#
_symmetry.space_group_name_H-M   'P 1'
#
loop_
_entity.id
_entity.type
_entity.pdbx_description
1 polymer ?
#
loop_
_entity_poly.entity_id
_entity_poly.type
_entity_poly.pdbx_seq_one_letter_code
_entity_poly.pdbx_strand_id
1 'polypeptide(L)'
;MKKGFTLIELLVVISIIGVLSSTILGSLSDARSQARDARRLQDVRSIKTALEVYYANNGQYPATSWQYSHTSSWDNLTTLLGGSLPVDPINEAATTSSGAYSYSYFAHPSPDYCEGQAYMLLYNLENSIGNDPDDGVTFCNGSTFAYGNVFVTGVSPAEN
;
A
#
# COMPACT_ATOMS: atom_id res chain seq x y z
N MET A 1 41.51 -48.29 -1.12
CA MET A 1 41.66 -47.43 0.08
C MET A 1 40.67 -46.28 -0.03
N LYS A 2 39.75 -46.11 0.92
CA LYS A 2 38.82 -44.97 0.94
C LYS A 2 39.53 -43.80 1.63
N LYS A 3 39.77 -42.69 0.91
CA LYS A 3 40.25 -41.44 1.52
C LYS A 3 39.08 -40.85 2.33
N GLY A 4 39.27 -40.72 3.64
CA GLY A 4 38.34 -40.01 4.52
C GLY A 4 38.64 -38.52 4.51
N PHE A 5 37.60 -37.68 4.63
CA PHE A 5 37.76 -36.25 4.84
C PHE A 5 38.45 -35.97 6.18
N THR A 6 39.29 -34.94 6.22
CA THR A 6 39.92 -34.46 7.44
C THR A 6 38.96 -33.54 8.22
N LEU A 7 39.11 -33.48 9.54
CA LEU A 7 38.34 -32.58 10.40
C LEU A 7 38.55 -31.10 10.04
N ILE A 8 39.77 -30.75 9.62
CA ILE A 8 40.10 -29.38 9.21
C ILE A 8 39.42 -28.99 7.89
N GLU A 9 39.30 -29.91 6.94
CA GLU A 9 38.55 -29.68 5.70
C GLU A 9 37.08 -29.41 6.00
N LEU A 10 36.47 -30.18 6.90
CA LEU A 10 35.07 -29.95 7.28
C LEU A 10 34.90 -28.61 8.01
N LEU A 11 35.86 -28.24 8.87
CA LEU A 11 35.82 -27.00 9.65
C LEU A 11 35.92 -25.75 8.76
N VAL A 12 36.79 -25.78 7.74
CA VAL A 12 36.91 -24.67 6.77
C VAL A 12 35.65 -24.53 5.91
N VAL A 13 34.99 -25.63 5.56
CA VAL A 13 33.76 -25.57 4.74
C VAL A 13 32.62 -24.93 5.52
N ILE A 14 32.38 -25.33 6.77
CA ILE A 14 31.31 -24.73 7.57
C ILE A 14 31.58 -23.27 7.91
N SER A 15 32.85 -22.87 8.05
CA SER A 15 33.19 -21.47 8.30
C SER A 15 32.94 -20.59 7.07
N ILE A 16 33.29 -21.06 5.86
CA ILE A 16 32.98 -20.36 4.61
C ILE A 16 31.47 -20.28 4.39
N ILE A 17 30.72 -21.37 4.59
CA ILE A 17 29.25 -21.37 4.49
C ILE A 17 28.65 -20.38 5.49
N GLY A 18 29.16 -20.33 6.73
CA GLY A 18 28.69 -19.39 7.75
C GLY A 18 28.85 -17.92 7.34
N VAL A 19 30.01 -17.57 6.78
CA VAL A 19 30.29 -16.20 6.29
C VAL A 19 29.43 -15.85 5.07
N LEU A 20 29.27 -16.78 4.12
CA LEU A 20 28.45 -16.54 2.93
C LEU A 20 26.95 -16.48 3.27
N SER A 21 26.49 -17.26 4.25
CA SER A 21 25.07 -17.29 4.64
C SER A 21 24.64 -15.99 5.32
N SER A 22 25.51 -15.34 6.10
CA SER A 22 25.15 -14.11 6.82
C SER A 22 24.89 -12.93 5.88
N THR A 23 25.65 -12.80 4.80
CA THR A 23 25.49 -11.71 3.81
C THR A 23 24.23 -11.88 2.95
N ILE A 24 23.84 -13.12 2.65
CA ILE A 24 22.64 -13.43 1.85
C ILE A 24 21.35 -13.08 2.61
N LEU A 25 21.32 -13.25 3.94
CA LEU A 25 20.11 -12.99 4.73
C LEU A 25 19.73 -11.51 4.76
N GLY A 26 20.72 -10.61 4.82
CA GLY A 26 20.47 -9.16 4.79
C GLY A 26 19.87 -8.70 3.47
N SER A 27 20.50 -9.07 2.35
CA SER A 27 20.04 -8.68 1.01
C SER A 27 18.66 -9.25 0.64
N LEU A 28 18.31 -10.42 1.19
CA LEU A 28 16.99 -11.01 0.99
C LEU A 28 15.87 -10.22 1.68
N SER A 29 16.13 -9.61 2.84
CA SER A 29 15.14 -8.78 3.53
C SER A 29 14.78 -7.55 2.71
N ASP A 30 15.78 -6.85 2.20
CA ASP A 30 15.61 -5.65 1.37
C ASP A 30 14.93 -5.98 0.04
N ALA A 31 15.31 -7.09 -0.60
CA ALA A 31 14.67 -7.53 -1.83
C ALA A 31 13.17 -7.83 -1.62
N ARG A 32 12.79 -8.37 -0.45
CA ARG A 32 11.39 -8.65 -0.10
C ARG A 32 10.59 -7.38 0.16
N SER A 33 11.16 -6.39 0.86
CA SER A 33 10.47 -5.11 1.08
C SER A 33 10.27 -4.36 -0.24
N GLN A 34 11.28 -4.33 -1.12
CA GLN A 34 11.17 -3.74 -2.45
C GLN A 34 10.10 -4.42 -3.31
N ALA A 35 10.03 -5.75 -3.28
CA ALA A 35 9.00 -6.50 -4.00
C ALA A 35 7.59 -6.19 -3.48
N ARG A 36 7.42 -6.04 -2.16
CA ARG A 36 6.14 -5.63 -1.56
C ARG A 36 5.77 -4.20 -1.94
N ASP A 37 6.72 -3.26 -1.92
CA ASP A 37 6.48 -1.88 -2.35
C ASP A 37 6.07 -1.80 -3.83
N ALA A 38 6.74 -2.55 -4.71
CA ALA A 38 6.35 -2.65 -6.11
C ALA A 38 4.91 -3.17 -6.28
N ARG A 39 4.53 -4.19 -5.49
CA ARG A 39 3.16 -4.69 -5.44
C ARG A 39 2.18 -3.63 -4.92
N ARG A 40 2.52 -2.89 -3.86
CA ARG A 40 1.67 -1.82 -3.32
C ARG A 40 1.36 -0.74 -4.34
N LEU A 41 2.36 -0.31 -5.10
CA LEU A 41 2.16 0.66 -6.18
C LEU A 41 1.26 0.12 -7.29
N GLN A 42 1.37 -1.17 -7.63
CA GLN A 42 0.47 -1.82 -8.58
C GLN A 42 -0.96 -1.93 -8.03
N ASP A 43 -1.11 -2.32 -6.76
CA ASP A 43 -2.39 -2.46 -6.08
C ASP A 43 -3.13 -1.12 -6.02
N VAL A 44 -2.46 -0.03 -5.64
CA VAL A 44 -3.02 1.33 -5.62
C VAL A 44 -3.51 1.74 -7.01
N ARG A 45 -2.75 1.46 -8.07
CA ARG A 45 -3.19 1.71 -9.46
C ARG A 45 -4.44 0.92 -9.81
N SER A 46 -4.50 -0.35 -9.41
CA SER A 46 -5.67 -1.20 -9.63
C SER A 46 -6.91 -0.69 -8.89
N ILE A 47 -6.75 -0.22 -7.65
CA ILE A 47 -7.83 0.38 -6.86
C ILE A 47 -8.35 1.64 -7.56
N LYS A 48 -7.45 2.54 -8.00
CA LYS A 48 -7.82 3.72 -8.77
C LYS A 48 -8.62 3.34 -10.02
N THR A 49 -8.13 2.40 -10.82
CA THR A 49 -8.85 1.95 -12.02
C THR A 49 -10.25 1.42 -11.69
N ALA A 50 -10.43 0.67 -10.60
CA ALA A 50 -11.75 0.22 -10.18
C ALA A 50 -12.68 1.38 -9.79
N LEU A 51 -12.15 2.39 -9.10
CA LEU A 51 -12.89 3.61 -8.76
C LEU A 51 -13.28 4.41 -10.01
N GLU A 52 -12.38 4.58 -10.97
CA GLU A 52 -12.66 5.27 -12.24
C GLU A 52 -13.74 4.55 -13.06
N VAL A 53 -13.68 3.21 -13.13
CA VAL A 53 -14.72 2.40 -13.80
C VAL A 53 -16.07 2.58 -13.10
N TYR A 54 -16.09 2.60 -11.77
CA TYR A 54 -17.31 2.85 -11.03
C TYR A 54 -17.86 4.26 -11.29
N TYR A 55 -17.00 5.29 -11.29
CA TYR A 55 -17.39 6.66 -11.61
C TYR A 55 -17.96 6.76 -13.02
N ALA A 56 -17.33 6.14 -14.01
CA ALA A 56 -17.82 6.12 -15.39
C ALA A 56 -19.23 5.53 -15.53
N ASN A 57 -19.58 4.54 -14.70
CA ASN A 57 -20.88 3.88 -14.73
C ASN A 57 -21.95 4.60 -13.89
N ASN A 58 -21.56 5.25 -12.79
CA ASN A 58 -22.50 5.79 -11.80
C ASN A 58 -22.52 7.33 -11.73
N GLY A 59 -21.58 8.01 -12.39
CA GLY A 59 -21.40 9.46 -12.36
C GLY A 59 -20.84 10.01 -11.04
N GLN A 60 -20.49 9.13 -10.10
CA GLN A 60 -19.96 9.48 -8.78
C GLN A 60 -19.09 8.34 -8.24
N TYR A 61 -18.09 8.67 -7.44
CA TYR A 61 -17.35 7.73 -6.61
C TYR A 61 -18.22 7.28 -5.43
N PRO A 62 -17.94 6.11 -4.84
CA PRO A 62 -18.59 5.68 -3.60
C PRO A 62 -18.37 6.68 -2.46
N ALA A 63 -19.33 7.56 -2.21
CA ALA A 63 -19.28 8.50 -1.09
C ALA A 63 -19.49 7.74 0.24
N THR A 64 -18.40 7.19 0.77
CA THR A 64 -18.39 6.44 2.02
C THR A 64 -17.38 7.05 2.98
N SER A 65 -17.66 6.96 4.29
CA SER A 65 -16.63 7.18 5.31
C SER A 65 -15.43 6.23 5.11
N TRP A 66 -14.46 6.28 6.02
CA TRP A 66 -13.24 5.48 5.92
C TRP A 66 -13.49 3.99 5.71
N GLN A 67 -12.90 3.45 4.65
CA GLN A 67 -12.85 2.03 4.33
C GLN A 67 -11.40 1.53 4.45
N TYR A 68 -11.19 0.35 5.01
CA TYR A 68 -9.86 -0.13 5.36
C TYR A 68 -9.67 -1.59 4.97
N SER A 69 -8.64 -1.89 4.18
CA SER A 69 -8.31 -3.24 3.65
C SER A 69 -8.15 -4.37 4.67
N HIS A 70 -8.03 -4.04 5.96
CA HIS A 70 -7.98 -5.02 7.06
C HIS A 70 -9.35 -5.28 7.72
N THR A 71 -10.41 -4.60 7.28
CA THR A 71 -11.73 -4.64 7.92
C THR A 71 -12.83 -5.00 6.92
N SER A 72 -13.99 -5.40 7.43
CA SER A 72 -15.16 -5.74 6.59
C SER A 72 -15.73 -4.55 5.80
N SER A 73 -15.34 -3.31 6.12
CA SER A 73 -15.72 -2.14 5.34
C SER A 73 -15.12 -2.20 3.92
N TRP A 74 -13.91 -2.76 3.78
CA TRP A 74 -13.30 -3.01 2.47
C TRP A 74 -14.05 -4.04 1.64
N ASP A 75 -14.62 -5.07 2.26
CA ASP A 75 -15.43 -6.08 1.57
C ASP A 75 -16.72 -5.46 1.01
N ASN A 76 -17.33 -4.52 1.74
CA ASN A 76 -18.49 -3.77 1.27
C ASN A 76 -18.13 -2.88 0.07
N LEU A 77 -17.00 -2.16 0.14
CA LEU A 77 -16.48 -1.37 -0.98
C LEU A 77 -16.18 -2.26 -2.20
N THR A 78 -15.57 -3.42 -1.96
CA THR A 78 -15.24 -4.42 -2.99
C THR A 78 -16.50 -4.91 -3.71
N THR A 79 -17.55 -5.20 -2.94
CA THR A 79 -18.86 -5.60 -3.48
C THR A 79 -19.48 -4.48 -4.32
N LEU A 80 -19.40 -3.23 -3.85
CA LEU A 80 -19.93 -2.07 -4.56
C LEU A 80 -19.20 -1.82 -5.89
N LEU A 81 -17.88 -1.99 -5.91
CA LEU A 81 -17.06 -1.85 -7.11
C LEU A 81 -17.16 -3.05 -8.06
N GLY A 82 -17.88 -4.11 -7.68
CA GLY A 82 -18.18 -5.26 -8.55
C GLY A 82 -16.97 -6.13 -8.89
N GLY A 83 -15.97 -6.18 -8.01
CA GLY A 83 -14.71 -6.88 -8.27
C GLY A 83 -14.05 -7.42 -7.01
N SER A 84 -12.74 -7.64 -7.07
CA SER A 84 -11.90 -7.93 -5.91
C SER A 84 -10.88 -6.81 -5.75
N LEU A 85 -10.93 -6.05 -4.66
CA LEU A 85 -9.90 -5.07 -4.36
C LEU A 85 -8.68 -5.76 -3.75
N PRO A 86 -7.46 -5.36 -4.12
CA PRO A 86 -6.27 -5.85 -3.45
C PRO A 86 -6.25 -5.41 -1.98
N VAL A 87 -5.58 -6.22 -1.17
CA VAL A 87 -5.22 -5.89 0.22
C VAL A 87 -3.71 -5.77 0.31
N ASP A 88 -3.24 -4.96 1.26
CA ASP A 88 -1.81 -4.79 1.47
C ASP A 88 -1.10 -6.15 1.71
N PRO A 89 0.14 -6.37 1.26
CA PRO A 89 0.82 -7.65 1.47
C PRO A 89 1.06 -8.02 2.94
N ILE A 90 1.14 -7.03 3.83
CA ILE A 90 1.28 -7.20 5.28
C ILE A 90 -0.10 -7.11 5.93
N ASN A 91 -0.91 -6.11 5.54
CA ASN A 91 -2.29 -5.89 6.02
C ASN A 91 -2.43 -6.08 7.54
N GLU A 92 -1.78 -5.22 8.32
CA GLU A 92 -1.60 -5.42 9.77
C GLU A 92 -2.48 -4.53 10.65
N ALA A 93 -3.13 -3.53 10.07
CA ALA A 93 -3.83 -2.51 10.83
C ALA A 93 -5.17 -2.12 10.19
N ALA A 94 -6.15 -1.88 11.06
CA ALA A 94 -7.46 -1.38 10.69
C ALA A 94 -7.47 0.09 10.24
N THR A 95 -6.32 0.78 10.25
CA THR A 95 -6.17 2.18 9.82
C THR A 95 -4.80 2.38 9.20
N THR A 96 -4.69 3.25 8.18
CA THR A 96 -3.37 3.68 7.69
C THR A 96 -2.86 4.84 8.56
N SER A 97 -1.88 4.55 9.41
CA SER A 97 -1.06 5.52 10.13
C SER A 97 0.41 5.36 9.74
N SER A 98 1.27 6.31 10.08
CA SER A 98 2.71 6.18 9.86
C SER A 98 3.21 4.82 10.38
N GLY A 99 3.84 4.03 9.51
CA GLY A 99 4.38 2.71 9.83
C GLY A 99 3.36 1.59 9.98
N ALA A 100 2.08 1.82 9.64
CA ALA A 100 1.05 0.79 9.59
C ALA A 100 0.72 0.42 8.13
N TYR A 101 0.81 -0.85 7.78
CA TYR A 101 0.60 -1.30 6.40
C TYR A 101 -0.84 -1.75 6.15
N SER A 102 -1.63 -0.85 5.58
CA SER A 102 -2.96 -1.11 5.02
C SER A 102 -3.32 -0.05 3.99
N TYR A 103 -4.17 -0.41 3.02
CA TYR A 103 -4.84 0.55 2.14
C TYR A 103 -6.09 1.11 2.84
N SER A 104 -6.24 2.43 2.78
CA SER A 104 -7.46 3.11 3.20
C SER A 104 -8.06 3.90 2.05
N TYR A 105 -9.38 3.88 1.93
CA TYR A 105 -10.16 4.70 1.01
C TYR A 105 -11.08 5.62 1.79
N PHE A 106 -11.18 6.87 1.36
CA PHE A 106 -12.10 7.84 1.95
C PHE A 106 -12.70 8.75 0.88
N ALA A 107 -14.02 8.93 0.95
CA ALA A 107 -14.74 9.91 0.16
C ALA A 107 -15.76 10.62 1.07
N HIS A 108 -15.68 11.94 1.17
CA HIS A 108 -16.48 12.64 2.16
C HIS A 108 -17.96 12.67 1.77
N PRO A 109 -18.90 12.27 2.64
CA PRO A 109 -20.34 12.21 2.34
C PRO A 109 -21.04 13.58 2.46
N SER A 110 -20.30 14.69 2.40
CA SER A 110 -20.88 16.03 2.54
C SER A 110 -20.70 16.80 1.23
N PRO A 111 -21.73 17.51 0.75
CA PRO A 111 -21.64 18.35 -0.44
C PRO A 111 -20.50 19.38 -0.37
N ASP A 112 -20.17 19.88 0.82
CA ASP A 112 -19.07 20.83 1.03
C ASP A 112 -17.71 20.27 0.58
N TYR A 113 -17.59 18.95 0.56
CA TYR A 113 -16.37 18.22 0.24
C TYR A 113 -16.51 17.42 -1.06
N CYS A 114 -17.29 17.92 -2.02
CA CYS A 114 -17.49 17.25 -3.32
C CYS A 114 -17.96 15.80 -3.16
N GLU A 115 -19.05 15.60 -2.44
CA GLU A 115 -19.65 14.27 -2.28
C GLU A 115 -19.73 13.53 -3.63
N GLY A 116 -19.11 12.36 -3.69
CA GLY A 116 -19.08 11.53 -4.89
C GLY A 116 -18.21 12.06 -6.04
N GLN A 117 -17.57 13.22 -5.93
CA GLN A 117 -16.68 13.78 -6.97
C GLN A 117 -15.21 13.83 -6.56
N ALA A 118 -14.91 13.63 -5.28
CA ALA A 118 -13.56 13.55 -4.75
C ALA A 118 -13.37 12.29 -3.90
N TYR A 119 -12.16 11.74 -3.91
CA TYR A 119 -11.75 10.69 -2.99
C TYR A 119 -10.25 10.78 -2.69
N MET A 120 -9.84 10.13 -1.60
CA MET A 120 -8.44 9.89 -1.27
C MET A 120 -8.19 8.42 -0.96
N LEU A 121 -6.97 7.99 -1.25
CA LEU A 121 -6.39 6.69 -0.96
C LEU A 121 -5.11 6.92 -0.17
N LEU A 122 -5.00 6.21 0.95
CA LEU A 122 -3.83 6.24 1.81
C LEU A 122 -3.14 4.89 1.78
N TYR A 123 -1.82 4.89 1.73
CA TYR A 123 -0.98 3.71 1.80
C TYR A 123 0.42 4.06 2.33
N ASN A 124 1.17 3.05 2.76
CA ASN A 124 2.56 3.20 3.19
C ASN A 124 3.48 2.32 2.36
N LEU A 125 4.71 2.78 2.15
CA LEU A 125 5.78 1.97 1.59
C LEU A 125 6.78 1.64 2.70
N GLU A 126 7.46 0.51 2.61
CA GLU A 126 8.45 0.11 3.61
C GLU A 126 9.76 0.88 3.46
N ASN A 127 10.13 1.20 2.21
CA ASN A 127 11.40 1.85 1.90
C ASN A 127 11.27 3.34 1.61
N SER A 128 10.08 3.93 1.77
CA SER A 128 9.85 5.35 1.55
C SER A 128 8.81 5.90 2.52
N ILE A 129 8.99 7.15 2.92
CA ILE A 129 8.08 7.86 3.83
C ILE A 129 7.18 8.75 2.98
N GLY A 130 5.86 8.69 3.19
CA GLY A 130 4.90 9.56 2.50
C GLY A 130 5.01 11.00 2.98
N ASN A 131 5.83 11.79 2.31
CA ASN A 131 6.02 13.22 2.51
C ASN A 131 6.32 13.90 1.15
N ASP A 132 5.80 13.35 0.05
CA ASP A 132 5.93 13.99 -1.25
C ASP A 132 5.23 15.37 -1.16
N PRO A 133 5.81 16.47 -1.68
CA PRO A 133 5.12 17.76 -1.78
C PRO A 133 3.72 17.69 -2.42
N ASP A 134 3.46 16.64 -3.21
CA ASP A 134 2.17 16.37 -3.86
C ASP A 134 1.29 15.36 -3.08
N ASP A 135 1.69 14.93 -1.87
CA ASP A 135 0.89 14.06 -1.00
C ASP A 135 -0.28 14.84 -0.39
N GLY A 136 -1.41 14.87 -1.08
CA GLY A 136 -2.65 15.42 -0.54
C GLY A 136 -3.79 15.46 -1.56
N VAL A 137 -5.01 15.61 -1.05
CA VAL A 137 -6.19 15.83 -1.91
C VAL A 137 -6.91 17.08 -1.43
N THR A 138 -7.12 18.01 -2.36
CA THR A 138 -7.92 19.23 -2.12
C THR A 138 -9.38 18.96 -2.43
N PHE A 139 -10.27 19.35 -1.52
CA PHE A 139 -11.72 19.23 -1.69
C PHE A 139 -12.36 20.58 -2.02
N CYS A 140 -13.66 20.57 -2.29
CA CYS A 140 -14.42 21.70 -2.83
C CYS A 140 -14.48 22.88 -1.88
N ASN A 141 -14.39 22.64 -0.58
CA ASN A 141 -14.29 23.69 0.43
C ASN A 141 -12.90 24.35 0.50
N GLY A 142 -11.96 23.96 -0.39
CA GLY A 142 -10.58 24.45 -0.40
C GLY A 142 -9.67 23.83 0.64
N SER A 143 -10.14 22.84 1.41
CA SER A 143 -9.31 22.11 2.38
C SER A 143 -8.48 21.06 1.67
N THR A 144 -7.16 21.09 1.87
CA THR A 144 -6.24 20.03 1.44
C THR A 144 -5.98 19.09 2.61
N PHE A 145 -6.26 17.80 2.42
CA PHE A 145 -5.95 16.78 3.40
C PHE A 145 -4.69 16.02 2.98
N ALA A 146 -3.66 16.15 3.82
CA ALA A 146 -2.42 15.40 3.76
C ALA A 146 -2.21 14.71 5.11
N TYR A 147 -1.72 13.48 5.09
CA TYR A 147 -1.46 12.70 6.30
C TYR A 147 0.04 12.50 6.39
N GLY A 148 0.72 13.33 7.19
CA GLY A 148 2.19 13.31 7.27
C GLY A 148 2.75 11.92 7.57
N ASN A 149 3.82 11.56 6.86
CA ASN A 149 4.43 10.23 6.83
C ASN A 149 3.56 9.10 6.25
N VAL A 150 2.50 9.41 5.51
CA VAL A 150 1.63 8.46 4.79
C VAL A 150 1.42 8.97 3.37
N PHE A 151 1.53 8.10 2.37
CA PHE A 151 1.26 8.51 1.00
C PHE A 151 -0.22 8.75 0.82
N VAL A 152 -0.57 9.91 0.25
CA VAL A 152 -1.96 10.28 -0.01
C VAL A 152 -2.12 10.55 -1.49
N THR A 153 -3.06 9.87 -2.11
CA THR A 153 -3.34 10.07 -3.54
C THR A 153 -4.82 9.97 -3.81
N GLY A 154 -5.34 10.64 -4.83
CA GLY A 154 -6.77 10.60 -5.08
C GLY A 154 -7.18 11.48 -6.25
N VAL A 155 -8.45 11.85 -6.26
CA VAL A 155 -9.03 12.77 -7.24
C VAL A 155 -9.60 13.97 -6.50
N SER A 156 -9.18 15.15 -6.97
CA SER A 156 -9.68 16.46 -6.55
C SER A 156 -10.42 17.10 -7.74
N PRO A 157 -11.66 17.56 -7.58
CA PRO A 157 -12.35 18.29 -8.64
C PRO A 157 -11.81 19.70 -8.87
N ALA A 158 -10.88 20.19 -8.02
CA ALA A 158 -10.18 21.45 -8.27
C ALA A 158 -9.09 21.33 -9.36
N GLU A 159 -8.76 20.12 -9.82
CA GLU A 159 -7.69 19.86 -10.80
C GLU A 159 -8.18 19.44 -12.19
N ASN A 160 -9.48 19.61 -12.50
CA ASN A 160 -10.07 19.37 -13.83
C ASN A 160 -10.50 20.67 -14.52
#